data_AF-A0A4Q7QDJ5-F1
#
_entry.id   AF-A0A4Q7QDJ5-F1
#
_cell.length_a   1.000
_cell.length_b   1.000
_cell.length_c   1.000
_cell.angle_alpha   90.00
_cell.angle_beta   90.00
_cell.angle_gamma   90.00
#
_symmetry.space_group_name_H-M   'P 1'
#
loop_
_entity.id
_entity.type
_entity.pdbx_description
1 polymer ?
#
loop_
_entity_poly.entity_id
_entity_poly.type
_entity_poly.pdbx_seq_one_letter_code
_entity_poly.pdbx_strand_id
1 'polypeptide(L)'
;MPYSEEPSAAAYEVRRLAGAGELVNRFRAGSRDERRRLRAGAAEIARPLVYERVTKPVERNRRHYECASTVRRMLPDCLDRFHDDVDAVLDDLFAYADKPIMNIEGWLTSRLLRATVDGYRRRRGERGAQQRPRVPGWLANALGRDTWLIDLAKAILEWVGTDAAAGSSLWPLNAFAERRAGQTGDHTAGESVVADEVEVVLTAMRRRRAWYEKYVERPFGRKQAQVWYPSHSSADAHAEPTPLSLVDPDERDEAVLHELANVSIEVMITRIGCGEDATVVITDVLGTVFGGLQASHDLERLPADEGGLHQVAALIDDPVKLKRIVAAVLDLLADLDRPSEQ
;
A
#
# COMPACT_ATOMS: atom_id res chain seq x y z
N MET A 1 26.69 -20.54 14.38
CA MET A 1 26.45 -22.01 14.43
C MET A 1 25.32 -22.32 13.46
N PRO A 2 25.53 -23.04 12.35
CA PRO A 2 24.41 -23.47 11.55
C PRO A 2 23.80 -24.72 12.19
N TYR A 3 22.51 -24.67 12.45
CA TYR A 3 21.69 -25.86 12.68
C TYR A 3 21.84 -26.75 11.44
N SER A 4 22.63 -27.81 11.53
CA SER A 4 22.49 -28.95 10.63
C SER A 4 21.28 -29.75 11.12
N GLU A 5 20.09 -29.21 10.84
CA GLU A 5 18.86 -30.00 10.87
C GLU A 5 19.03 -31.10 9.83
N GLU A 6 18.93 -32.36 10.26
CA GLU A 6 18.91 -33.48 9.32
C GLU A 6 17.77 -33.25 8.32
N PRO A 7 18.01 -33.44 7.01
CA PRO A 7 16.97 -33.24 6.02
C PRO A 7 15.76 -34.09 6.35
N SER A 8 14.56 -33.52 6.28
CA SER A 8 13.36 -34.31 6.54
C SER A 8 13.26 -35.48 5.54
N ALA A 9 12.55 -36.53 5.93
CA ALA A 9 12.24 -37.64 5.03
C ALA A 9 11.61 -37.17 3.71
N ALA A 10 10.84 -36.08 3.74
CA ALA A 10 10.26 -35.47 2.55
C ALA A 10 11.30 -34.81 1.64
N ALA A 11 12.29 -34.10 2.21
CA ALA A 11 13.38 -33.50 1.43
C ALA A 11 14.30 -34.58 0.82
N TYR A 12 14.56 -35.67 1.55
CA TYR A 12 15.27 -36.82 1.00
C TYR A 12 14.53 -37.46 -0.17
N GLU A 13 13.21 -37.68 -0.03
CA GLU A 13 12.39 -38.25 -1.09
C GLU A 13 12.37 -37.37 -2.35
N VAL A 14 12.28 -36.04 -2.19
CA VAL A 14 12.38 -35.10 -3.31
C VAL A 14 13.71 -35.23 -4.04
N ARG A 15 14.83 -35.32 -3.32
CA ARG A 15 16.16 -35.53 -3.94
C ARG A 15 16.24 -36.86 -4.68
N ARG A 16 15.73 -37.94 -4.07
CA ARG A 16 15.70 -39.27 -4.68
C ARG A 16 14.89 -39.28 -5.98
N LEU A 17 13.68 -38.73 -5.95
CA LEU A 17 12.80 -38.63 -7.12
C LEU A 17 13.38 -37.72 -8.20
N ALA A 18 14.02 -36.60 -7.83
CA ALA A 18 14.67 -35.72 -8.78
C ALA A 18 15.87 -36.42 -9.44
N GLY A 19 16.69 -37.14 -8.65
CA GLY A 19 17.81 -37.94 -9.15
C GLY A 19 17.38 -39.02 -10.13
N ALA A 20 16.21 -39.63 -9.93
CA ALA A 20 15.62 -40.60 -10.85
C ALA A 20 14.93 -39.96 -12.08
N GLY A 21 14.70 -38.65 -12.09
CA GLY A 21 13.89 -37.98 -13.11
C GLY A 21 12.39 -38.27 -13.02
N GLU A 22 11.93 -38.74 -11.86
CA GLU A 22 10.55 -39.16 -11.62
C GLU A 22 9.72 -38.11 -10.89
N LEU A 23 10.35 -37.05 -10.38
CA LEU A 23 9.73 -36.05 -9.49
C LEU A 23 8.44 -35.46 -10.06
N VAL A 24 8.48 -34.96 -11.30
CA VAL A 24 7.31 -34.32 -11.93
C VAL A 24 6.19 -35.33 -12.16
N ASN A 25 6.52 -36.53 -12.61
CA ASN A 25 5.53 -37.58 -12.88
C ASN A 25 4.87 -38.05 -11.57
N ARG A 26 5.67 -38.28 -10.53
CA ARG A 26 5.17 -38.65 -9.19
C ARG A 26 4.30 -37.56 -8.60
N PHE A 27 4.70 -36.30 -8.74
CA PHE A 27 3.90 -35.16 -8.29
C PHE A 27 2.55 -35.05 -9.01
N ARG A 28 2.51 -35.22 -10.34
CA ARG A 28 1.28 -35.16 -11.13
C ARG A 28 0.34 -36.33 -10.84
N ALA A 29 0.87 -37.54 -10.73
CA ALA A 29 0.10 -38.76 -10.48
C ALA A 29 -0.31 -38.92 -8.99
N GLY A 30 0.42 -38.29 -8.07
CA GLY A 30 0.21 -38.44 -6.64
C GLY A 30 -1.11 -37.86 -6.12
N SER A 31 -1.54 -38.34 -4.96
CA SER A 31 -2.69 -37.82 -4.23
C SER A 31 -2.45 -36.39 -3.72
N ARG A 32 -3.50 -35.71 -3.23
CA ARG A 32 -3.38 -34.36 -2.65
C ARG A 32 -2.37 -34.32 -1.49
N ASP A 33 -2.39 -35.33 -0.62
CA ASP A 33 -1.49 -35.41 0.53
C ASP A 33 -0.06 -35.68 0.11
N GLU A 34 0.13 -36.51 -0.92
CA GLU A 34 1.44 -36.75 -1.48
C GLU A 34 2.03 -35.48 -2.10
N ARG A 35 1.25 -34.74 -2.89
CA ARG A 35 1.66 -33.45 -3.44
C ARG A 35 2.03 -32.45 -2.35
N ARG A 36 1.25 -32.40 -1.26
CA ARG A 36 1.56 -31.56 -0.08
C ARG A 36 2.89 -31.93 0.55
N ARG A 37 3.14 -33.22 0.78
CA ARG A 37 4.41 -33.72 1.34
C ARG A 37 5.61 -33.40 0.43
N LEU A 38 5.47 -33.63 -0.88
CA LEU A 38 6.54 -33.31 -1.84
C LEU A 38 6.80 -31.79 -1.92
N ARG A 39 5.76 -30.95 -1.90
CA ARG A 39 5.94 -29.49 -1.81
C ARG A 39 6.65 -29.08 -0.52
N ALA A 40 6.29 -29.66 0.62
CA ALA A 40 6.94 -29.36 1.89
C ALA A 40 8.44 -29.73 1.87
N GLY A 41 8.77 -30.93 1.37
CA GLY A 41 10.16 -31.37 1.22
C GLY A 41 10.96 -30.50 0.24
N ALA A 42 10.34 -30.10 -0.88
CA ALA A 42 10.98 -29.19 -1.83
C ALA A 42 11.14 -27.78 -1.26
N ALA A 43 10.19 -27.29 -0.45
CA ALA A 43 10.27 -26.00 0.22
C ALA A 43 11.45 -25.95 1.21
N GLU A 44 11.68 -27.03 1.96
CA GLU A 44 12.83 -27.15 2.87
C GLU A 44 14.16 -26.95 2.13
N ILE A 45 14.30 -27.52 0.93
CA ILE A 45 15.48 -27.37 0.07
C ILE A 45 15.56 -25.95 -0.52
N ALA A 46 14.44 -25.42 -1.03
CA ALA A 46 14.41 -24.17 -1.79
C ALA A 46 14.53 -22.92 -0.91
N ARG A 47 13.90 -22.90 0.28
CA ARG A 47 13.87 -21.74 1.19
C ARG A 47 15.25 -21.12 1.48
N PRO A 48 16.28 -21.87 1.91
CA PRO A 48 17.60 -21.28 2.16
C PRO A 48 18.22 -20.70 0.89
N LEU A 49 18.00 -21.33 -0.27
CA LEU A 49 18.52 -20.86 -1.56
C LEU A 49 17.83 -19.55 -1.98
N VAL A 50 16.50 -19.49 -1.89
CA VAL A 50 15.71 -18.28 -2.18
C VAL A 50 16.11 -17.14 -1.26
N TYR A 51 16.23 -17.40 0.05
CA TYR A 51 16.60 -16.37 1.01
C TYR A 51 17.97 -15.78 0.69
N GLU A 52 19.01 -16.62 0.55
CA GLU A 52 20.37 -16.13 0.35
C GLU A 52 20.61 -15.52 -1.03
N ARG A 53 19.98 -16.04 -2.08
CA ARG A 53 20.26 -15.63 -3.47
C ARG A 53 19.30 -14.60 -4.04
N VAL A 54 18.08 -14.52 -3.51
CA VAL A 54 17.04 -13.61 -4.03
C VAL A 54 16.67 -12.59 -2.96
N THR A 55 16.13 -13.05 -1.84
CA THR A 55 15.46 -12.15 -0.90
C THR A 55 16.44 -11.26 -0.16
N LYS A 56 17.53 -11.81 0.38
CA LYS A 56 18.53 -11.04 1.13
C LYS A 56 19.19 -9.93 0.30
N PRO A 57 19.63 -10.16 -0.95
CA PRO A 57 20.09 -9.08 -1.82
C PRO A 57 19.02 -8.01 -2.07
N VAL A 58 17.77 -8.41 -2.33
CA VAL A 58 16.67 -7.48 -2.60
C VAL A 58 16.35 -6.61 -1.37
N GLU A 59 16.23 -7.22 -0.20
CA GLU A 59 15.94 -6.49 1.05
C GLU A 59 17.09 -5.59 1.48
N ARG A 60 18.36 -5.97 1.22
CA ARG A 60 19.51 -5.06 1.39
C ARG A 60 19.40 -3.84 0.48
N ASN A 61 19.05 -4.05 -0.78
CA ASN A 61 18.89 -2.94 -1.73
C ASN A 61 17.73 -2.02 -1.34
N ARG A 62 16.69 -2.56 -0.69
CA ARG A 62 15.58 -1.81 -0.08
C ARG A 62 15.92 -1.18 1.27
N ARG A 63 17.15 -1.34 1.77
CA ARG A 63 17.60 -0.90 3.11
C ARG A 63 16.84 -1.55 4.28
N HIS A 64 16.16 -2.67 4.05
CA HIS A 64 15.54 -3.49 5.08
C HIS A 64 16.59 -4.42 5.72
N TYR A 65 17.55 -3.84 6.44
CA TYR A 65 18.71 -4.59 6.96
C TYR A 65 18.31 -5.69 7.96
N GLU A 66 17.25 -5.48 8.74
CA GLU A 66 16.73 -6.50 9.65
C GLU A 66 16.16 -7.70 8.91
N CYS A 67 15.35 -7.48 7.88
CA CYS A 67 14.82 -8.54 7.01
C CYS A 67 15.94 -9.30 6.29
N ALA A 68 17.00 -8.59 5.89
CA ALA A 68 18.18 -9.17 5.26
C ALA A 68 19.11 -9.93 6.22
N SER A 69 18.87 -9.89 7.54
CA SER A 69 19.70 -10.57 8.51
C SER A 69 19.30 -12.04 8.73
N THR A 70 18.00 -12.31 8.84
CA THR A 70 17.44 -13.67 8.92
C THR A 70 15.96 -13.69 8.55
N VAL A 71 15.47 -14.84 8.03
CA VAL A 71 14.04 -15.06 7.75
C VAL A 71 13.16 -14.79 8.98
N ARG A 72 13.65 -15.12 10.18
CA ARG A 72 12.88 -14.94 11.43
C ARG A 72 12.64 -13.47 11.82
N ARG A 73 13.37 -12.54 11.19
CA ARG A 73 13.27 -11.09 11.43
C ARG A 73 12.62 -10.36 10.26
N MET A 74 12.02 -11.10 9.34
CA MET A 74 11.29 -10.48 8.24
C MET A 74 10.00 -9.85 8.75
N LEU A 75 9.80 -8.59 8.36
CA LEU A 75 8.51 -7.93 8.48
C LEU A 75 7.46 -8.67 7.64
N PRO A 76 6.16 -8.58 7.98
CA PRO A 76 5.08 -9.31 7.30
C PRO A 76 5.15 -9.21 5.76
N ASP A 77 5.22 -8.00 5.21
CA ASP A 77 5.32 -7.79 3.75
C ASP A 77 6.55 -8.44 3.10
N CYS A 78 7.68 -8.47 3.81
CA CYS A 78 8.91 -9.07 3.33
C CYS A 78 8.83 -10.60 3.39
N LEU A 79 8.17 -11.12 4.43
CA LEU A 79 7.93 -12.55 4.62
C LEU A 79 6.96 -13.08 3.55
N ASP A 80 5.90 -12.33 3.25
CA ASP A 80 4.95 -12.68 2.19
C ASP A 80 5.64 -12.76 0.84
N ARG A 81 6.45 -11.74 0.48
CA ARG A 81 7.26 -11.75 -0.75
C ARG A 81 8.23 -12.94 -0.81
N PHE A 82 8.84 -13.28 0.32
CA PHE A 82 9.71 -14.45 0.42
C PHE A 82 8.94 -15.75 0.15
N HIS A 83 7.75 -15.92 0.73
CA HIS A 83 6.90 -17.08 0.46
C HIS A 83 6.45 -17.16 -1.00
N ASP A 84 6.09 -16.01 -1.57
CA ASP A 84 5.75 -15.82 -2.97
C ASP A 84 6.86 -16.25 -3.94
N ASP A 85 8.11 -15.97 -3.59
CA ASP A 85 9.30 -16.37 -4.34
C ASP A 85 9.59 -17.87 -4.18
N VAL A 86 9.42 -18.40 -2.97
CA VAL A 86 9.52 -19.85 -2.72
C VAL A 86 8.50 -20.61 -3.54
N ASP A 87 7.23 -20.22 -3.51
CA ASP A 87 6.17 -20.90 -4.27
C ASP A 87 6.41 -20.83 -5.78
N ALA A 88 6.91 -19.70 -6.28
CA ALA A 88 7.28 -19.56 -7.69
C ALA A 88 8.37 -20.55 -8.11
N VAL A 89 9.37 -20.77 -7.25
CA VAL A 89 10.45 -21.75 -7.46
C VAL A 89 9.93 -23.18 -7.40
N LEU A 90 9.01 -23.49 -6.47
CA LEU A 90 8.37 -24.80 -6.40
C LEU A 90 7.52 -25.10 -7.63
N ASP A 91 6.77 -24.12 -8.12
CA ASP A 91 5.98 -24.27 -9.33
C ASP A 91 6.86 -24.51 -10.56
N ASP A 92 8.01 -23.84 -10.66
CA ASP A 92 8.99 -24.09 -11.72
C ASP A 92 9.62 -25.49 -11.60
N LEU A 93 9.96 -25.93 -10.39
CA LEU A 93 10.46 -27.28 -10.12
C LEU A 93 9.46 -28.34 -10.59
N PHE A 94 8.21 -28.28 -10.13
CA PHE A 94 7.20 -29.28 -10.48
C PHE A 94 6.66 -29.15 -11.91
N ALA A 95 6.97 -28.06 -12.61
CA ALA A 95 6.69 -27.90 -14.04
C ALA A 95 7.78 -28.52 -14.92
N TYR A 96 9.06 -28.42 -14.53
CA TYR A 96 10.20 -28.64 -15.45
C TYR A 96 11.29 -29.61 -14.96
N ALA A 97 11.19 -30.20 -13.77
CA ALA A 97 12.12 -31.23 -13.29
C ALA A 97 11.77 -32.65 -13.81
N ASP A 98 11.63 -32.78 -15.12
CA ASP A 98 11.20 -34.01 -15.82
C ASP A 98 12.37 -34.91 -16.27
N LYS A 99 13.61 -34.50 -15.98
CA LYS A 99 14.83 -35.25 -16.27
C LYS A 99 15.59 -35.54 -14.98
N PRO A 100 16.47 -36.55 -14.96
CA PRO A 100 17.36 -36.82 -13.83
C PRO A 100 18.18 -35.60 -13.41
N ILE A 101 18.11 -35.23 -12.13
CA ILE A 101 18.82 -34.12 -11.51
C ILE A 101 19.65 -34.66 -10.34
N MET A 102 20.95 -34.81 -10.55
CA MET A 102 21.88 -35.31 -9.51
C MET A 102 22.12 -34.31 -8.37
N ASN A 103 21.98 -33.01 -8.66
CA ASN A 103 22.16 -31.92 -7.70
C ASN A 103 20.99 -30.94 -7.84
N ILE A 104 19.96 -31.14 -7.01
CA ILE A 104 18.74 -30.33 -7.06
C ILE A 104 18.99 -28.89 -6.62
N GLU A 105 19.89 -28.68 -5.65
CA GLU A 105 20.24 -27.34 -5.16
C GLU A 105 20.91 -26.51 -6.26
N GLY A 106 21.83 -27.12 -7.02
CA GLY A 106 22.47 -26.50 -8.18
C GLY A 106 21.48 -26.20 -9.31
N TRP A 107 20.58 -27.15 -9.59
CA TRP A 107 19.51 -26.97 -10.58
C TRP A 107 18.59 -25.80 -10.20
N LEU A 108 18.11 -25.77 -8.96
CA LEU A 108 17.28 -24.69 -8.42
C LEU A 108 18.00 -23.35 -8.52
N THR A 109 19.25 -23.28 -8.05
CA THR A 109 20.06 -22.05 -8.06
C THR A 109 20.18 -21.46 -9.47
N SER A 110 20.37 -22.29 -10.49
CA SER A 110 20.46 -21.83 -11.88
C SER A 110 19.16 -21.23 -12.44
N ARG A 111 18.02 -21.48 -11.78
CA ARG A 111 16.69 -21.10 -12.24
C ARG A 111 15.98 -20.08 -11.34
N LEU A 112 16.49 -19.82 -10.13
CA LEU A 112 15.86 -18.94 -9.14
C LEU A 112 15.33 -17.63 -9.73
N LEU A 113 16.21 -16.84 -10.37
CA LEU A 113 15.82 -15.53 -10.91
C LEU A 113 14.72 -15.63 -11.98
N ARG A 114 14.79 -16.65 -12.84
CA ARG A 114 13.77 -16.85 -13.86
C ARG A 114 12.45 -17.26 -13.22
N ALA A 115 12.49 -18.22 -12.30
CA ALA A 115 11.31 -18.76 -11.64
C ALA A 115 10.57 -17.68 -10.84
N THR A 116 11.28 -16.87 -10.05
CA THR A 116 10.68 -15.78 -9.26
C THR A 116 10.11 -14.68 -10.15
N VAL A 117 10.82 -14.28 -11.21
CA VAL A 117 10.32 -13.28 -12.17
C VAL A 117 9.09 -13.79 -12.93
N ASP A 118 9.09 -15.03 -13.40
CA ASP A 118 7.94 -15.61 -14.10
C ASP A 118 6.77 -15.83 -13.15
N GLY A 119 7.02 -16.22 -11.90
CA GLY A 119 6.01 -16.29 -10.83
C GLY A 119 5.36 -14.94 -10.56
N TYR A 120 6.17 -13.89 -10.37
CA TYR A 120 5.69 -12.52 -10.21
C TYR A 120 4.83 -12.07 -11.40
N ARG A 121 5.27 -12.36 -12.64
CA ARG A 121 4.51 -12.06 -13.86
C ARG A 121 3.17 -12.78 -13.91
N ARG A 122 3.13 -14.07 -13.54
CA ARG A 122 1.88 -14.85 -13.50
C ARG A 122 0.89 -14.27 -12.52
N ARG A 123 1.31 -14.01 -11.28
CA ARG A 123 0.48 -13.40 -10.23
C ARG A 123 -0.11 -12.06 -10.66
N ARG A 124 0.69 -11.19 -11.30
CA ARG A 124 0.19 -9.96 -11.93
C ARG A 124 -0.87 -10.21 -12.99
N GLY A 125 -0.64 -11.19 -13.86
CA GLY A 125 -1.57 -11.57 -14.93
C GLY A 125 -2.89 -12.12 -14.41
N GLU A 126 -2.88 -12.90 -13.33
CA GLU A 126 -4.07 -13.43 -12.66
C GLU A 126 -4.95 -12.30 -12.11
N ARG A 127 -4.33 -11.23 -11.61
CA ARG A 127 -5.02 -9.99 -11.20
C ARG A 127 -5.51 -9.15 -12.38
N GLY A 128 -5.13 -9.49 -13.61
CA GLY A 128 -5.45 -8.72 -14.81
C GLY A 128 -4.51 -7.53 -15.04
N ALA A 129 -3.49 -7.36 -14.19
CA ALA A 129 -2.47 -6.31 -14.36
C ALA A 129 -1.53 -6.64 -15.52
N GLN A 130 -0.86 -5.61 -16.03
CA GLN A 130 0.19 -5.81 -17.02
C GLN A 130 1.32 -6.65 -16.43
N GLN A 131 1.64 -7.81 -17.03
CA GLN A 131 2.71 -8.70 -16.55
C GLN A 131 4.09 -8.03 -16.59
N ARG A 132 4.31 -7.15 -17.56
CA ARG A 132 5.52 -6.34 -17.72
C ARG A 132 5.12 -4.88 -17.79
N PRO A 133 5.11 -4.15 -16.66
CA PRO A 133 4.77 -2.74 -16.62
C PRO A 133 5.62 -1.96 -17.62
N ARG A 134 4.98 -1.39 -18.63
CA ARG A 134 5.63 -0.59 -19.67
C ARG A 134 4.74 0.58 -20.02
N VAL A 135 5.33 1.77 -19.98
CA VAL A 135 4.69 3.00 -20.44
C VAL A 135 4.67 3.00 -21.97
N PRO A 136 3.49 2.96 -22.62
CA PRO A 136 3.41 3.01 -24.07
C PRO A 136 3.86 4.38 -24.61
N GLY A 137 4.35 4.43 -25.84
CA GLY A 137 4.83 5.69 -26.45
C GLY A 137 3.79 6.81 -26.50
N TRP A 138 2.49 6.48 -26.63
CA TRP A 138 1.42 7.48 -26.58
C TRP A 138 1.28 8.12 -25.19
N LEU A 139 1.50 7.36 -24.11
CA LEU A 139 1.42 7.85 -22.74
C LEU A 139 2.65 8.70 -22.43
N ALA A 140 3.83 8.23 -22.83
CA ALA A 140 5.06 9.01 -22.72
C ALA A 140 4.94 10.36 -23.43
N ASN A 141 4.39 10.40 -24.65
CA ASN A 141 4.13 11.66 -25.36
C ASN A 141 3.07 12.53 -24.66
N ALA A 142 2.01 11.93 -24.12
CA ALA A 142 0.97 12.66 -23.40
C ALA A 142 1.48 13.32 -22.09
N LEU A 143 2.51 12.73 -21.49
CA LEU A 143 3.23 13.23 -20.31
C LEU A 143 4.40 14.16 -20.67
N GLY A 144 4.48 14.64 -21.93
CA GLY A 144 5.57 15.53 -22.37
C GLY A 144 6.95 14.87 -22.39
N ARG A 145 7.02 13.55 -22.24
CA ARG A 145 8.26 12.77 -22.03
C ARG A 145 9.05 13.19 -20.78
N ASP A 146 8.36 13.74 -19.79
CA ASP A 146 8.94 13.99 -18.48
C ASP A 146 9.39 12.67 -17.84
N THR A 147 10.65 12.61 -17.40
CA THR A 147 11.26 11.37 -16.89
C THR A 147 10.68 10.94 -15.56
N TRP A 148 10.28 11.89 -14.71
CA TRP A 148 9.63 11.62 -13.44
C TRP A 148 8.20 11.13 -13.67
N LEU A 149 7.40 11.83 -14.47
CA LEU A 149 6.01 11.42 -14.74
C LEU A 149 5.93 10.07 -15.47
N ILE A 150 6.91 9.75 -16.33
CA ILE A 150 7.02 8.41 -16.93
C ILE A 150 7.33 7.35 -15.86
N ASP A 151 8.23 7.63 -14.91
CA ASP A 151 8.53 6.69 -13.85
C ASP A 151 7.35 6.53 -12.88
N LEU A 152 6.67 7.62 -12.53
CA LEU A 152 5.43 7.61 -11.74
C LEU A 152 4.33 6.82 -12.44
N ALA A 153 4.16 6.97 -13.76
CA ALA A 153 3.22 6.15 -14.54
C ALA A 153 3.56 4.65 -14.47
N LYS A 154 4.85 4.32 -14.51
CA LYS A 154 5.31 2.94 -14.32
C LYS A 154 5.08 2.46 -12.88
N ALA A 155 5.30 3.31 -11.88
CA ALA A 155 5.06 3.02 -10.47
C ALA A 155 3.58 2.76 -10.17
N ILE A 156 2.67 3.53 -10.77
CA ILE A 156 1.22 3.29 -10.74
C ILE A 156 0.89 1.92 -11.35
N LEU A 157 1.40 1.64 -12.55
CA LEU A 157 1.21 0.34 -13.20
C LEU A 157 1.78 -0.81 -12.36
N GLU A 158 2.90 -0.61 -11.68
CA GLU A 158 3.48 -1.57 -10.74
C GLU A 158 2.56 -1.78 -9.54
N TRP A 159 2.13 -0.69 -8.89
CA TRP A 159 1.27 -0.69 -7.70
C TRP A 159 -0.06 -1.40 -7.93
N VAL A 160 -0.77 -1.13 -9.04
CA VAL A 160 -2.07 -1.78 -9.30
C VAL A 160 -1.99 -3.31 -9.42
N GLY A 161 -0.79 -3.86 -9.64
CA GLY A 161 -0.57 -5.31 -9.72
C GLY A 161 -0.01 -5.96 -8.46
N THR A 162 0.24 -5.20 -7.38
CA THR A 162 0.73 -5.74 -6.10
C THR A 162 -0.40 -6.26 -5.22
N ASP A 163 -0.04 -7.17 -4.30
CA ASP A 163 -0.94 -7.71 -3.26
C ASP A 163 -1.14 -6.78 -2.07
N ALA A 164 -0.34 -5.71 -1.97
CA ALA A 164 -0.53 -4.72 -0.93
C ALA A 164 -1.93 -4.12 -1.07
N ALA A 165 -2.73 -4.26 0.00
CA ALA A 165 -3.98 -3.56 0.13
C ALA A 165 -3.73 -2.05 -0.03
N ALA A 166 -4.68 -1.33 -0.62
CA ALA A 166 -4.70 0.12 -0.42
C ALA A 166 -4.84 0.31 1.10
N GLY A 167 -3.85 0.94 1.73
CA GLY A 167 -3.88 1.22 3.17
C GLY A 167 -4.88 2.33 3.47
N SER A 168 -4.52 3.26 4.36
CA SER A 168 -5.29 4.49 4.58
C SER A 168 -5.38 5.38 3.34
N SER A 169 -4.50 5.19 2.34
CA SER A 169 -4.49 5.92 1.08
C SER A 169 -4.53 4.98 -0.15
N LEU A 170 -5.16 5.48 -1.22
CA LEU A 170 -5.35 4.77 -2.50
C LEU A 170 -4.00 4.45 -3.19
N TRP A 171 -3.04 5.36 -3.01
CA TRP A 171 -1.70 5.35 -3.60
C TRP A 171 -0.65 5.44 -2.49
N PRO A 172 0.51 4.78 -2.64
CA PRO A 172 1.59 4.83 -1.66
C PRO A 172 2.36 6.15 -1.78
N LEU A 173 1.73 7.27 -1.43
CA LEU A 173 2.23 8.63 -1.66
C LEU A 173 3.60 8.87 -1.04
N ASN A 174 3.83 8.43 0.21
CA ASN A 174 5.14 8.53 0.85
C ASN A 174 6.25 7.87 0.01
N ALA A 175 6.02 6.62 -0.42
CA ALA A 175 7.00 5.89 -1.23
C ALA A 175 7.22 6.53 -2.61
N PHE A 176 6.19 7.16 -3.17
CA PHE A 176 6.31 7.93 -4.40
C PHE A 176 7.08 9.25 -4.17
N ALA A 177 6.89 9.94 -3.05
CA ALA A 177 7.64 11.14 -2.68
C ALA A 177 9.13 10.86 -2.48
N GLU A 178 9.49 9.79 -1.76
CA GLU A 178 10.89 9.36 -1.62
C GLU A 178 11.53 9.06 -2.98
N ARG A 179 10.79 8.39 -3.86
CA ARG A 179 11.25 8.07 -5.21
C ARG A 179 11.42 9.33 -6.06
N ARG A 180 10.49 10.28 -5.96
CA ARG A 180 10.57 11.59 -6.62
C ARG A 180 11.85 12.30 -6.22
N ALA A 181 12.09 12.42 -4.92
CA ALA A 181 13.27 13.07 -4.38
C ALA A 181 14.57 12.41 -4.87
N GLY A 182 14.61 11.08 -4.96
CA GLY A 182 15.75 10.36 -5.53
C GLY A 182 15.99 10.61 -7.03
N GLN A 183 14.94 10.93 -7.80
CA GLN A 183 15.02 11.14 -9.25
C GLN A 183 15.20 12.60 -9.65
N THR A 184 14.53 13.52 -8.96
CA THR A 184 14.55 14.97 -9.25
C THR A 184 15.57 15.73 -8.40
N GLY A 185 16.00 15.16 -7.27
CA GLY A 185 16.82 15.83 -6.27
C GLY A 185 16.05 16.81 -5.37
N ASP A 186 14.75 16.96 -5.58
CA ASP A 186 13.90 17.86 -4.80
C ASP A 186 13.27 17.11 -3.61
N HIS A 187 13.82 17.39 -2.42
CA HIS A 187 13.37 16.82 -1.14
C HIS A 187 12.28 17.65 -0.44
N THR A 188 11.84 18.76 -1.04
CA THR A 188 10.86 19.68 -0.43
C THR A 188 9.42 19.35 -0.84
N ALA A 189 9.24 18.60 -1.92
CA ALA A 189 7.93 18.11 -2.34
C ALA A 189 7.41 17.01 -1.39
N GLY A 190 6.33 17.33 -0.66
CA GLY A 190 5.62 16.38 0.19
C GLY A 190 4.60 15.53 -0.56
N GLU A 191 3.80 14.76 0.19
CA GLU A 191 2.79 13.85 -0.37
C GLU A 191 1.71 14.54 -1.20
N SER A 192 1.35 15.79 -0.87
CA SER A 192 0.35 16.57 -1.60
C SER A 192 0.75 16.83 -3.05
N VAL A 193 1.99 17.26 -3.28
CA VAL A 193 2.55 17.49 -4.62
C VAL A 193 2.51 16.20 -5.45
N VAL A 194 2.84 15.08 -4.83
CA VAL A 194 2.83 13.78 -5.49
C VAL A 194 1.41 13.31 -5.79
N ALA A 195 0.44 13.62 -4.93
CA ALA A 195 -0.97 13.33 -5.19
C ALA A 195 -1.47 14.09 -6.44
N ASP A 196 -1.11 15.36 -6.59
CA ASP A 196 -1.43 16.14 -7.79
C ASP A 196 -0.77 15.56 -9.05
N GLU A 197 0.51 15.18 -8.96
CA GLU A 197 1.24 14.53 -10.05
C GLU A 197 0.63 13.17 -10.42
N VAL A 198 0.12 12.41 -9.44
CA VAL A 198 -0.64 11.17 -9.68
C VAL A 198 -1.89 11.47 -10.49
N GLU A 199 -2.67 12.50 -10.17
CA GLU A 199 -3.86 12.86 -10.95
C GLU A 199 -3.51 13.36 -12.36
N VAL A 200 -2.39 14.06 -12.55
CA VAL A 200 -1.87 14.40 -13.89
C VAL A 200 -1.62 13.13 -14.70
N VAL A 201 -0.95 12.14 -14.11
CA VAL A 201 -0.66 10.87 -14.77
C VAL A 201 -1.93 10.07 -15.06
N LEU A 202 -2.85 9.96 -14.10
CA LEU A 202 -4.12 9.26 -14.28
C LEU A 202 -4.97 9.94 -15.35
N THR A 203 -5.01 11.26 -15.39
CA THR A 203 -5.68 12.04 -16.45
C THR A 203 -5.10 11.72 -17.83
N ALA A 204 -3.77 11.65 -17.96
CA ALA A 204 -3.13 11.24 -19.22
C ALA A 204 -3.47 9.79 -19.60
N MET A 205 -3.51 8.86 -18.63
CA MET A 205 -3.89 7.47 -18.86
C MET A 205 -5.36 7.33 -19.30
N ARG A 206 -6.28 8.09 -18.68
CA ARG A 206 -7.72 8.10 -18.98
C ARG A 206 -8.04 8.54 -20.42
N ARG A 207 -7.12 9.25 -21.10
CA ARG A 207 -7.25 9.59 -22.54
C ARG A 207 -7.44 8.36 -23.45
N ARG A 208 -6.99 7.18 -23.01
CA ARG A 208 -7.30 5.90 -23.66
C ARG A 208 -8.09 5.01 -22.71
N ARG A 209 -9.38 5.30 -22.56
CA ARG A 209 -10.31 4.63 -21.64
C ARG A 209 -10.22 3.10 -21.67
N ALA A 210 -10.31 2.46 -22.83
CA ALA A 210 -10.23 0.99 -22.92
C ALA A 210 -8.88 0.41 -22.43
N TRP A 211 -7.79 1.16 -22.55
CA TRP A 211 -6.49 0.75 -22.01
C TRP A 211 -6.45 0.96 -20.49
N TYR A 212 -6.93 2.11 -20.01
CA TYR A 212 -7.01 2.45 -18.59
C TYR A 212 -7.86 1.44 -17.82
N GLU A 213 -9.07 1.17 -18.30
CA GLU A 213 -9.99 0.19 -17.71
C GLU A 213 -9.33 -1.19 -17.59
N LYS A 214 -8.59 -1.60 -18.62
CA LYS A 214 -7.95 -2.93 -18.67
C LYS A 214 -6.75 -3.05 -17.74
N TYR A 215 -5.89 -2.03 -17.68
CA TYR A 215 -4.57 -2.15 -17.04
C TYR A 215 -4.41 -1.39 -15.72
N VAL A 216 -5.34 -0.49 -15.40
CA VAL A 216 -5.33 0.29 -14.16
C VAL A 216 -6.57 -0.04 -13.36
N GLU A 217 -7.76 0.25 -13.87
CA GLU A 217 -9.01 0.16 -13.11
C GLU A 217 -9.39 -1.27 -12.72
N ARG A 218 -9.41 -2.20 -13.68
CA ARG A 218 -9.76 -3.61 -13.40
C ARG A 218 -8.80 -4.29 -12.42
N PRO A 219 -7.46 -4.16 -12.56
CA PRO A 219 -6.53 -4.69 -11.57
C PRO A 219 -6.68 -4.01 -10.22
N PHE A 220 -6.87 -2.69 -10.21
CA PHE A 220 -7.03 -1.92 -8.99
C PHE A 220 -8.29 -2.31 -8.22
N GLY A 221 -9.43 -2.46 -8.89
CA GLY A 221 -10.69 -2.93 -8.30
C GLY A 221 -10.67 -4.38 -7.82
N ARG A 222 -9.60 -5.14 -8.10
CA ARG A 222 -9.37 -6.48 -7.56
C ARG A 222 -8.43 -6.48 -6.35
N LYS A 223 -7.88 -5.33 -5.96
CA LYS A 223 -7.14 -5.23 -4.70
C LYS A 223 -8.11 -5.47 -3.55
N GLN A 224 -7.74 -6.41 -2.68
CA GLN A 224 -8.52 -6.68 -1.48
C GLN A 224 -8.35 -5.52 -0.50
N ALA A 225 -9.46 -5.05 0.06
CA ALA A 225 -9.41 -4.21 1.26
C ALA A 225 -8.75 -5.01 2.39
N GLN A 226 -8.05 -4.34 3.31
CA GLN A 226 -7.48 -5.02 4.46
C GLN A 226 -8.61 -5.72 5.23
N VAL A 227 -8.65 -7.05 5.19
CA VAL A 227 -9.58 -7.83 5.99
C VAL A 227 -8.86 -8.13 7.29
N TRP A 228 -9.38 -7.60 8.38
CA TRP A 228 -8.92 -7.95 9.71
C TRP A 228 -9.23 -9.43 10.00
N TYR A 229 -8.26 -10.17 10.53
CA TYR A 229 -8.45 -11.56 10.98
C TYR A 229 -8.43 -11.62 12.52
N PRO A 230 -9.47 -12.21 13.16
CA PRO A 230 -9.46 -12.45 14.59
C PRO A 230 -8.30 -13.35 15.01
N SER A 231 -7.44 -12.81 15.88
CA SER A 231 -6.45 -13.59 16.60
C SER A 231 -7.16 -14.59 17.52
N HIS A 232 -6.91 -15.88 17.33
CA HIS A 232 -7.37 -16.94 18.24
C HIS A 232 -6.54 -16.92 19.54
N SER A 233 -6.71 -15.88 20.36
CA SER A 233 -6.12 -15.82 21.69
C SER A 233 -7.21 -15.54 22.73
N SER A 234 -7.63 -16.62 23.39
CA SER A 234 -8.34 -16.74 24.68
C SER A 234 -9.35 -15.66 25.12
N ALA A 235 -10.60 -16.10 25.25
CA ALA A 235 -11.57 -15.73 26.30
C ALA A 235 -11.91 -14.24 26.51
N ASP A 236 -11.93 -13.43 25.46
CA ASP A 236 -12.95 -12.36 25.20
C ASP A 236 -12.71 -11.65 23.84
N ALA A 237 -12.06 -12.32 22.88
CA ALA A 237 -11.51 -11.69 21.69
C ALA A 237 -12.39 -11.86 20.44
N HIS A 238 -13.67 -11.47 20.53
CA HIS A 238 -14.54 -11.29 19.35
C HIS A 238 -14.75 -9.81 18.98
N ALA A 239 -14.18 -8.88 19.74
CA ALA A 239 -14.06 -7.50 19.29
C ALA A 239 -12.94 -7.40 18.25
N GLU A 240 -13.23 -6.73 17.14
CA GLU A 240 -12.19 -6.13 16.32
C GLU A 240 -11.26 -5.32 17.26
N PRO A 241 -9.95 -5.63 17.33
CA PRO A 241 -9.02 -4.84 18.09
C PRO A 241 -9.08 -3.47 17.46
N THR A 242 -9.36 -2.47 18.29
CA THR A 242 -9.25 -1.07 17.92
C THR A 242 -7.96 -0.92 17.12
N PRO A 243 -8.03 -0.53 15.84
CA PRO A 243 -6.86 -0.44 14.98
C PRO A 243 -5.77 0.29 15.74
N LEU A 244 -4.56 -0.29 15.82
CA LEU A 244 -3.43 0.39 16.43
C LEU A 244 -3.25 1.71 15.67
N SER A 245 -3.67 2.77 16.33
CA SER A 245 -3.56 4.13 15.85
C SER A 245 -2.08 4.45 15.89
N LEU A 246 -1.40 4.43 14.74
CA LEU A 246 0.03 4.82 14.61
C LEU A 246 0.27 6.32 14.89
N VAL A 247 -0.81 7.03 15.22
CA VAL A 247 -1.01 8.45 15.36
C VAL A 247 -1.93 8.54 16.58
N ASP A 248 -1.65 9.39 17.56
CA ASP A 248 -2.53 9.51 18.74
C ASP A 248 -3.97 9.81 18.24
N PRO A 249 -5.04 9.22 18.78
CA PRO A 249 -6.41 9.57 18.37
C PRO A 249 -6.65 11.09 18.30
N ASP A 250 -6.02 11.86 19.19
CA ASP A 250 -6.06 13.32 19.20
C ASP A 250 -5.42 13.94 17.93
N GLU A 251 -4.33 13.37 17.42
CA GLU A 251 -3.66 13.81 16.18
C GLU A 251 -4.52 13.51 14.93
N ARG A 252 -5.36 12.47 14.94
CA ARG A 252 -6.30 12.19 13.84
C ARG A 252 -7.48 13.14 13.84
N ASP A 253 -8.06 13.38 15.01
CA ASP A 253 -9.15 14.33 15.17
C ASP A 253 -8.64 15.74 14.83
N GLU A 254 -7.41 16.08 15.21
CA GLU A 254 -6.74 17.33 14.84
C GLU A 254 -6.49 17.44 13.32
N ALA A 255 -6.03 16.39 12.65
CA ALA A 255 -5.84 16.40 11.19
C ALA A 255 -7.17 16.56 10.43
N VAL A 256 -8.23 15.89 10.89
CA VAL A 256 -9.58 16.04 10.32
C VAL A 256 -10.11 17.45 10.56
N LEU A 257 -9.93 17.99 11.76
CA LEU A 257 -10.30 19.38 12.09
C LEU A 257 -9.54 20.40 11.23
N HIS A 258 -8.26 20.18 10.97
CA HIS A 258 -7.46 21.03 10.10
C HIS A 258 -7.92 21.00 8.65
N GLU A 259 -8.23 19.81 8.11
CA GLU A 259 -8.74 19.67 6.75
C GLU A 259 -10.11 20.35 6.59
N LEU A 260 -11.02 20.14 7.57
CA LEU A 260 -12.33 20.80 7.57
C LEU A 260 -12.21 22.31 7.74
N ALA A 261 -11.24 22.79 8.53
CA ALA A 261 -10.97 24.22 8.66
C ALA A 261 -10.49 24.82 7.33
N ASN A 262 -9.57 24.16 6.62
CA ASN A 262 -9.08 24.62 5.32
C ASN A 262 -10.22 24.70 4.29
N VAL A 263 -11.02 23.64 4.18
CA VAL A 263 -12.19 23.62 3.27
C VAL A 263 -13.20 24.71 3.65
N SER A 264 -13.44 24.93 4.95
CA SER A 264 -14.35 25.98 5.43
C SER A 264 -13.87 27.37 5.03
N ILE A 265 -12.57 27.65 5.18
CA ILE A 265 -11.96 28.94 4.82
C ILE A 265 -12.08 29.19 3.31
N GLU A 266 -11.79 28.20 2.47
CA GLU A 266 -11.90 28.34 1.01
C GLU A 266 -13.34 28.66 0.56
N VAL A 267 -14.33 27.98 1.16
CA VAL A 267 -15.76 28.22 0.89
C VAL A 267 -16.17 29.62 1.34
N MET A 268 -15.71 30.07 2.53
CA MET A 268 -16.00 31.42 3.04
C MET A 268 -15.40 32.51 2.14
N ILE A 269 -14.12 32.39 1.77
CA ILE A 269 -13.44 33.34 0.88
C ILE A 269 -14.19 33.44 -0.46
N THR A 270 -14.56 32.29 -1.04
CA THR A 270 -15.27 32.25 -2.32
C THR A 270 -16.62 32.95 -2.26
N ARG A 271 -17.45 32.65 -1.25
CA ARG A 271 -18.80 33.23 -1.12
C ARG A 271 -18.77 34.72 -0.77
N ILE A 272 -17.85 35.13 0.11
CA ILE A 272 -17.63 36.56 0.44
C ILE A 272 -17.15 37.32 -0.80
N GLY A 273 -16.23 36.73 -1.58
CA GLY A 273 -15.76 37.31 -2.86
C GLY A 273 -16.86 37.45 -3.91
N CYS A 274 -17.92 36.62 -3.84
CA CYS A 274 -19.12 36.75 -4.67
C CYS A 274 -20.12 37.80 -4.17
N GLY A 275 -19.81 38.52 -3.09
CA GLY A 275 -20.64 39.61 -2.55
C GLY A 275 -21.72 39.18 -1.56
N GLU A 276 -21.65 37.94 -1.04
CA GLU A 276 -22.53 37.51 0.05
C GLU A 276 -22.14 38.16 1.39
N ASP A 277 -23.12 38.34 2.28
CA ASP A 277 -22.87 38.89 3.61
C ASP A 277 -21.97 37.96 4.43
N ALA A 278 -20.81 38.46 4.87
CA ALA A 278 -19.81 37.67 5.55
C ALA A 278 -20.30 37.06 6.87
N THR A 279 -21.19 37.74 7.59
CA THR A 279 -21.75 37.23 8.86
C THR A 279 -22.67 36.05 8.60
N VAL A 280 -23.49 36.12 7.55
CA VAL A 280 -24.37 35.03 7.11
C VAL A 280 -23.55 33.84 6.61
N VAL A 281 -22.54 34.07 5.76
CA VAL A 281 -21.68 33.02 5.20
C VAL A 281 -20.90 32.27 6.29
N ILE A 282 -20.24 32.99 7.21
CA ILE A 282 -19.45 32.35 8.28
C ILE A 282 -20.34 31.50 9.18
N THR A 283 -21.52 32.01 9.54
CA THR A 283 -22.48 31.28 10.37
C THR A 283 -23.00 30.02 9.68
N ASP A 284 -23.35 30.12 8.39
CA ASP A 284 -23.87 29.02 7.59
C ASP A 284 -22.82 27.92 7.36
N VAL A 285 -21.58 28.31 7.02
CA VAL A 285 -20.48 27.36 6.79
C VAL A 285 -20.06 26.67 8.09
N LEU A 286 -19.89 27.40 9.19
CA LEU A 286 -19.55 26.78 10.47
C LEU A 286 -20.67 25.85 10.99
N GLY A 287 -21.93 26.27 10.85
CA GLY A 287 -23.08 25.43 11.21
C GLY A 287 -23.21 24.17 10.36
N THR A 288 -22.92 24.27 9.06
CA THR A 288 -22.99 23.12 8.14
C THR A 288 -21.83 22.15 8.35
N VAL A 289 -20.60 22.66 8.43
CA VAL A 289 -19.39 21.83 8.51
C VAL A 289 -19.25 21.20 9.89
N PHE A 290 -19.42 21.99 10.96
CA PHE A 290 -19.18 21.53 12.33
C PHE A 290 -20.46 21.10 13.07
N GLY A 291 -21.64 21.56 12.63
CA GLY A 291 -22.92 21.08 13.18
C GLY A 291 -23.35 19.71 12.63
N GLY A 292 -22.93 19.35 11.41
CA GLY A 292 -23.23 18.04 10.80
C GLY A 292 -22.40 16.86 11.32
N LEU A 293 -21.26 17.16 11.96
CA LEU A 293 -20.29 16.17 12.47
C LEU A 293 -20.84 15.26 13.59
N GLN A 294 -21.89 15.69 14.31
CA GLN A 294 -22.49 14.92 15.41
C GLN A 294 -23.25 13.66 14.98
N ALA A 295 -23.67 13.55 13.70
CA ALA A 295 -24.58 12.50 13.27
C ALA A 295 -23.95 11.39 12.39
N SER A 296 -22.75 11.61 11.84
CA SER A 296 -22.16 10.71 10.83
C SER A 296 -20.98 9.88 11.31
N HIS A 297 -20.43 10.17 12.49
CA HIS A 297 -19.31 9.44 13.06
C HIS A 297 -19.73 8.86 14.41
N ASP A 298 -19.63 7.53 14.54
CA ASP A 298 -19.88 6.74 15.76
C ASP A 298 -18.79 7.04 16.82
N LEU A 299 -18.68 8.31 17.22
CA LEU A 299 -17.71 8.87 18.16
C LEU A 299 -18.36 9.06 19.53
N GLU A 300 -19.02 8.02 20.04
CA GLU A 300 -19.44 7.98 21.44
C GLU A 300 -18.28 7.53 22.32
N ARG A 301 -17.39 8.45 22.67
CA ARG A 301 -16.57 8.30 23.89
C ARG A 301 -16.32 9.65 24.54
N LEU A 302 -16.83 9.78 25.77
CA LEU A 302 -16.50 10.88 26.68
C LEU A 302 -15.01 10.77 27.08
N PRO A 303 -14.16 11.77 26.78
CA PRO A 303 -12.85 11.85 27.38
C PRO A 303 -12.96 12.43 28.79
N ALA A 304 -12.14 11.92 29.70
CA ALA A 304 -11.81 12.65 30.91
C ALA A 304 -10.97 13.88 30.52
N ASP A 305 -11.61 15.03 30.66
CA ASP A 305 -11.10 16.41 30.68
C ASP A 305 -10.51 17.06 29.42
N GLU A 306 -11.24 18.12 29.02
CA GLU A 306 -10.92 19.36 28.29
C GLU A 306 -10.27 19.32 26.90
N GLY A 307 -11.11 19.33 25.85
CA GLY A 307 -10.71 19.78 24.51
C GLY A 307 -11.44 19.21 23.28
N GLY A 308 -12.54 18.45 23.43
CA GLY A 308 -13.16 17.71 22.32
C GLY A 308 -14.20 18.46 21.47
N LEU A 309 -14.52 17.90 20.29
CA LEU A 309 -15.54 18.32 19.31
C LEU A 309 -16.93 18.67 19.90
N HIS A 310 -17.32 18.05 21.02
CA HIS A 310 -18.54 18.43 21.75
C HIS A 310 -18.54 19.88 22.23
N GLN A 311 -17.37 20.45 22.51
CA GLN A 311 -17.21 21.84 22.88
C GLN A 311 -17.43 22.78 21.68
N VAL A 312 -17.02 22.39 20.47
CA VAL A 312 -17.21 23.18 19.24
C VAL A 312 -18.69 23.30 18.87
N ALA A 313 -19.45 22.21 18.92
CA ALA A 313 -20.89 22.26 18.69
C ALA A 313 -21.62 23.10 19.77
N ALA A 314 -21.28 22.92 21.05
CA ALA A 314 -21.83 23.72 22.13
C ALA A 314 -21.43 25.22 22.08
N LEU A 315 -20.29 25.53 21.44
CA LEU A 315 -19.85 26.90 21.17
C LEU A 315 -20.61 27.55 20.01
N ILE A 316 -21.02 26.76 19.01
CA ILE A 316 -21.82 27.20 17.87
C ILE A 316 -23.29 27.41 18.28
N ASP A 317 -23.83 26.57 19.15
CA ASP A 317 -25.21 26.70 19.67
C ASP A 317 -25.40 27.87 20.67
N ASP A 318 -24.31 28.43 21.20
CA ASP A 318 -24.34 29.63 22.07
C ASP A 318 -24.24 30.91 21.22
N PRO A 319 -25.33 31.70 21.07
CA PRO A 319 -25.37 32.86 20.19
C PRO A 319 -24.42 34.00 20.62
N VAL A 320 -23.99 34.04 21.89
CA VAL A 320 -23.03 35.04 22.37
C VAL A 320 -21.60 34.63 22.02
N LYS A 321 -21.29 33.33 22.09
CA LYS A 321 -19.97 32.80 21.75
C LYS A 321 -19.77 32.71 20.24
N LEU A 322 -20.78 32.31 19.49
CA LEU A 322 -20.76 32.33 18.02
C LEU A 322 -20.48 33.75 17.49
N LYS A 323 -21.09 34.79 18.06
CA LYS A 323 -20.78 36.19 17.68
C LYS A 323 -19.33 36.58 17.92
N ARG A 324 -18.69 36.06 18.99
CA ARG A 324 -17.27 36.30 19.27
C ARG A 324 -16.36 35.56 18.29
N ILE A 325 -16.71 34.34 17.92
CA ILE A 325 -15.99 33.55 16.91
C ILE A 325 -16.09 34.23 15.55
N VAL A 326 -17.29 34.65 15.14
CA VAL A 326 -17.50 35.40 13.89
C VAL A 326 -16.67 36.68 13.87
N ALA A 327 -16.64 37.44 14.97
CA ALA A 327 -15.81 38.65 15.05
C ALA A 327 -14.31 38.33 14.89
N ALA A 328 -13.80 37.29 15.56
CA ALA A 328 -12.40 36.89 15.44
C ALA A 328 -12.03 36.38 14.03
N VAL A 329 -12.93 35.65 13.37
CA VAL A 329 -12.73 35.18 11.99
C VAL A 329 -12.74 36.35 11.01
N LEU A 330 -13.62 37.33 11.19
CA LEU A 330 -13.64 38.55 10.39
C LEU A 330 -12.35 39.37 10.56
N ASP A 331 -11.83 39.48 11.79
CA ASP A 331 -10.55 40.14 12.06
C ASP A 331 -9.38 39.42 11.36
N LEU A 332 -9.35 38.08 11.40
CA LEU A 332 -8.31 37.27 10.72
C LEU A 332 -8.39 37.37 9.19
N LEU A 333 -9.61 37.36 8.63
CA LEU A 333 -9.81 37.55 7.19
C LEU A 333 -9.46 38.96 6.74
N ALA A 334 -9.74 39.98 7.56
CA ALA A 334 -9.34 41.37 7.29
C ALA A 334 -7.81 41.56 7.33
N ASP A 335 -7.10 40.83 8.19
CA ASP A 335 -5.64 40.84 8.23
C ASP A 335 -5.00 40.09 7.03
N LEU A 336 -5.69 39.09 6.45
CA LEU A 336 -5.27 38.39 5.23
C LEU A 336 -5.42 39.25 3.96
N ASP A 337 -6.37 40.18 3.95
CA ASP A 337 -6.62 41.12 2.83
C ASP A 337 -5.72 42.38 2.88
N ARG A 338 -4.87 42.51 3.91
CA ARG A 338 -3.89 43.60 3.99
C ARG A 338 -2.72 43.29 3.05
N PRO A 339 -2.48 44.07 1.98
CA PRO A 339 -1.28 43.89 1.17
C PRO A 339 -0.07 44.08 2.08
N SER A 340 0.86 43.13 2.06
CA SER A 340 2.12 43.22 2.79
C SER A 340 2.86 44.47 2.34
N GLU A 341 2.76 45.57 3.09
CA GLU A 341 3.66 46.70 2.96
C GLU A 341 5.07 46.21 3.37
N GLN A 342 6.01 46.43 2.45
CA GLN A 342 7.43 46.10 2.57
C GLN A 342 8.12 46.79 3.74
#